data_AF-A0A7G7MFV6-F1
#
_entry.id   AF-A0A7G7MFV6-F1
#
_cell.length_a   1.000
_cell.length_b   1.000
_cell.length_c   1.000
_cell.angle_alpha   90.00
_cell.angle_beta   90.00
_cell.angle_gamma   90.00
#
_symmetry.space_group_name_H-M   'P 1'
#
loop_
_entity.id
_entity.type
_entity.pdbx_description
1 polymer ?
#
loop_
_entity_poly.entity_id
_entity_poly.type
_entity_poly.pdbx_seq_one_letter_code
_entity_poly.pdbx_strand_id
1 'polypeptide(L)' 'MKRYGLLGNRSRDFLTYGGRVLTHHNAAELEFLVPVGAQVCELPRDIPNEQTLPIAQHPSMAAVRWPLNRSEFR' A
#
# COMPACT_ATOMS: atom_id res chain seq x y z
N MET A 1 -12.68 -5.61 8.09
CA MET A 1 -11.29 -5.09 8.17
C MET A 1 -11.19 -3.85 7.29
N LYS A 2 -10.43 -2.84 7.71
CA LYS A 2 -10.17 -1.66 6.88
C LYS A 2 -9.07 -1.97 5.85
N ARG A 3 -9.10 -1.27 4.72
CA ARG A 3 -8.06 -1.30 3.68
C ARG A 3 -7.49 0.10 3.58
N TYR A 4 -6.19 0.18 3.42
CA TYR A 4 -5.45 1.42 3.27
C TYR A 4 -4.74 1.39 1.92
N GLY A 5 -4.73 2.52 1.23
CA GLY A 5 -4.00 2.72 -0.02
C GLY A 5 -3.01 3.87 0.10
N LEU A 6 -2.15 3.99 -0.90
CA LEU A 6 -1.18 5.07 -1.03
C LEU A 6 -1.72 6.12 -2.01
N LEU A 7 -1.99 7.33 -1.53
CA LEU A 7 -2.48 8.44 -2.32
C LEU A 7 -1.30 9.32 -2.76
N GLY A 8 -1.07 9.46 -4.06
CA GLY A 8 -0.01 10.30 -4.59
C GLY A 8 -0.22 11.77 -4.21
N ASN A 9 0.80 12.41 -3.61
CA ASN A 9 0.66 13.79 -3.12
C ASN A 9 0.37 14.81 -4.22
N ARG A 10 0.84 14.53 -5.45
CA ARG A 10 0.67 15.41 -6.63
C ARG A 10 -0.57 15.08 -7.44
N SER A 11 -0.75 13.80 -7.81
CA SER A 11 -1.88 13.36 -8.64
C SER A 11 -3.19 13.35 -7.89
N ARG A 12 -3.16 13.23 -6.54
CA ARG A 12 -4.34 12.94 -5.71
C ARG A 12 -5.05 11.64 -6.08
N ASP A 13 -4.35 10.75 -6.79
CA ASP A 13 -4.82 9.43 -7.17
C ASP A 13 -4.15 8.34 -6.35
N PHE A 14 -4.85 7.22 -6.14
CA PHE A 14 -4.24 6.05 -5.52
C PHE A 14 -3.16 5.45 -6.43
N LEU A 15 -2.05 5.02 -5.84
CA LEU A 15 -1.02 4.29 -6.55
C LEU A 15 -1.58 2.95 -7.02
N THR A 16 -1.31 2.65 -8.28
CA THR A 16 -1.77 1.43 -8.94
C THR A 16 -0.60 0.65 -9.51
N TYR A 17 -0.79 -0.66 -9.63
CA TYR A 17 0.11 -1.56 -10.34
C TYR A 17 -0.70 -2.55 -11.15
N GLY A 18 -0.41 -2.67 -12.45
CA GLY A 18 -1.19 -3.54 -13.36
C GLY A 18 -2.68 -3.19 -13.41
N GLY A 19 -3.03 -1.90 -13.27
CA GLY A 19 -4.43 -1.43 -13.24
C GLY A 19 -5.17 -1.70 -11.92
N ARG A 20 -4.49 -2.20 -10.88
CA ARG A 20 -5.08 -2.45 -9.56
C ARG A 20 -4.52 -1.52 -8.49
N VAL A 21 -5.36 -1.07 -7.58
CA VAL A 21 -4.96 -0.19 -6.46
C VAL A 21 -4.12 -0.96 -5.45
N LEU A 22 -2.96 -0.42 -5.09
CA LEU A 22 -2.10 -1.00 -4.05
C LEU A 22 -2.73 -0.82 -2.67
N THR A 23 -2.82 -1.90 -1.91
CA THR A 23 -3.50 -1.91 -0.61
C THR A 23 -2.76 -2.65 0.48
N HIS A 24 -3.06 -2.29 1.73
CA HIS A 24 -2.68 -3.04 2.92
C HIS A 24 -3.78 -2.94 3.99
N HIS A 25 -3.82 -3.90 4.91
CA HIS A 25 -4.68 -3.84 6.10
C HIS A 25 -4.08 -3.08 7.29
N ASN A 26 -2.85 -2.57 7.17
CA ASN A 26 -2.12 -1.93 8.26
C ASN A 26 -1.52 -0.62 7.74
N ALA A 27 -2.05 0.51 8.23
CA ALA A 27 -1.59 1.83 7.81
C ALA A 27 -0.13 2.08 8.20
N ALA A 28 0.27 1.68 9.42
CA ALA A 28 1.62 1.92 9.93
C ALA A 28 2.71 1.18 9.13
N GLU A 29 2.38 0.02 8.53
CA GLU A 29 3.32 -0.70 7.66
C GLU A 29 3.47 -0.01 6.31
N LEU A 30 2.38 0.52 5.73
CA LEU A 30 2.44 1.34 4.53
C LEU A 30 3.21 2.64 4.74
N GLU A 31 2.96 3.34 5.85
CA GLU A 31 3.65 4.58 6.21
C GLU A 31 5.17 4.35 6.37
N PHE A 32 5.57 3.20 6.91
CA PHE A 32 6.97 2.86 7.06
C PHE A 32 7.66 2.58 5.72
N LEU A 33 7.00 1.85 4.81
CA LEU A 33 7.57 1.47 3.51
C LEU A 33 7.61 2.62 2.51
N VAL A 34 6.64 3.53 2.58
CA VAL A 34 6.52 4.66 1.66
C VAL A 34 6.50 5.95 2.46
N PRO A 35 7.64 6.31 3.11
CA PRO A 35 7.69 7.47 3.99
C PRO A 35 7.63 8.80 3.22
N VAL A 36 7.88 8.79 1.90
CA VAL A 36 7.94 10.00 1.07
C VAL A 36 7.20 9.78 -0.25
N GLY A 37 6.41 10.77 -0.66
CA GLY A 37 5.81 10.85 -2.00
C GLY A 37 4.36 10.40 -2.10
N ALA A 38 3.84 9.70 -1.09
CA ALA A 38 2.44 9.33 -0.99
C ALA A 38 1.94 9.46 0.45
N GLN A 39 0.63 9.68 0.60
CA GLN A 39 -0.07 9.70 1.87
C GLN A 39 -0.85 8.39 2.06
N VAL A 40 -0.80 7.80 3.25
CA VAL A 40 -1.65 6.65 3.56
C VAL A 40 -3.08 7.13 3.83
N CYS A 41 -4.05 6.57 3.10
CA CYS A 41 -5.46 6.90 3.24
C CYS A 41 -6.31 5.63 3.36
N GLU A 42 -7.42 5.69 4.09
CA GLU A 42 -8.41 4.61 4.08
C GLU A 42 -9.00 4.50 2.67
N LEU A 43 -8.99 3.28 2.14
CA LEU A 43 -9.51 3.00 0.80
C LEU A 43 -11.05 3.02 0.85
N PRO A 44 -11.70 3.74 -0.08
CA PRO A 44 -13.14 3.70 -0.24
C PRO A 44 -13.71 2.26 -0.31
N ARG A 45 -14.91 2.07 0.27
CA ARG A 45 -15.54 0.74 0.39
C ARG A 45 -16.15 0.24 -0.92
N ASP A 46 -16.40 1.13 -1.85
CA ASP A 46 -16.91 0.88 -3.20
C ASP A 46 -15.87 0.27 -4.14
N ILE A 47 -14.57 0.36 -3.83
CA ILE A 47 -13.52 -0.29 -4.62
C ILE A 47 -13.54 -1.80 -4.35
N PRO A 48 -13.87 -2.63 -5.35
CA PRO A 48 -13.99 -4.07 -5.17
C PRO A 48 -12.61 -4.73 -5.06
N ASN A 49 -12.52 -5.89 -4.42
CA ASN A 49 -11.23 -6.53 -4.13
C ASN A 49 -10.48 -6.94 -5.40
N GLU A 50 -11.20 -7.26 -6.47
CA GLU A 50 -10.65 -7.64 -7.77
C GLU A 50 -9.88 -6.50 -8.45
N GLN A 51 -10.19 -5.25 -8.06
CA GLN A 51 -9.50 -4.03 -8.49
C GLN A 51 -8.38 -3.61 -7.53
N THR A 52 -8.10 -4.41 -6.50
CA THR A 52 -7.03 -4.16 -5.54
C THR A 52 -5.91 -5.19 -5.66
N LEU A 53 -4.71 -4.78 -5.27
CA LEU A 53 -3.54 -5.64 -5.16
C LEU A 53 -2.92 -5.42 -3.79
N PRO A 54 -2.82 -6.45 -2.93
CA PRO A 54 -2.06 -6.35 -1.70
C PRO A 54 -0.61 -5.97 -2.03
N ILE A 55 -0.06 -4.96 -1.37
CA ILE A 55 1.31 -4.47 -1.64
C ILE A 55 2.37 -5.57 -1.46
N ALA A 56 2.12 -6.55 -0.60
CA ALA A 56 2.96 -7.74 -0.42
C ALA A 56 3.11 -8.59 -1.70
N GLN A 57 2.17 -8.50 -2.64
CA GLN A 57 2.20 -9.19 -3.94
C GLN A 57 2.88 -8.36 -5.03
N HIS A 58 3.26 -7.11 -4.74
CA HIS A 58 3.98 -6.28 -5.70
C HIS A 58 5.40 -6.83 -5.93
N PRO A 59 5.90 -6.94 -7.17
CA PRO A 59 7.22 -7.53 -7.43
C PRO A 59 8.38 -6.85 -6.68
N SER A 60 8.34 -5.52 -6.55
CA SER A 60 9.36 -4.78 -5.77
C SER A 60 9.32 -5.07 -4.26
N MET A 61 8.27 -5.74 -3.77
CA MET A 61 8.11 -6.13 -2.37
C MET A 61 8.39 -7.62 -2.14
N ALA A 62 8.88 -8.34 -3.15
CA ALA A 62 9.16 -9.78 -3.05
C ALA A 62 10.20 -10.14 -1.97
N ALA A 63 11.11 -9.21 -1.65
CA ALA A 63 12.10 -9.37 -0.59
C ALA A 63 11.58 -8.99 0.80
N VAL A 64 10.41 -8.35 0.88
CA VAL A 64 9.83 -7.85 2.14
C VAL A 64 9.05 -8.97 2.82
N ARG A 65 9.34 -9.18 4.11
CA ARG A 65 8.59 -10.10 4.97
C ARG A 65 7.51 -9.34 5.73
N TRP A 66 6.36 -9.98 5.87
CA TRP A 66 5.16 -9.41 6.49
C TRP A 66 4.70 -10.30 7.65
N PRO A 67 4.31 -9.75 8.82
CA PRO A 67 4.32 -8.31 9.16
C PRO A 67 5.74 -7.73 9.23
N LEU A 68 5.86 -6.43 9.02
CA LEU A 68 7.16 -5.77 8.91
C LEU A 68 7.92 -5.84 10.24
N ASN A 69 9.15 -6.33 10.18
CA ASN A 69 10.11 -6.14 11.24
C ASN A 69 11.02 -4.96 10.91
N ARG A 70 10.83 -3.82 11.59
CA ARG A 70 11.62 -2.58 11.34
C ARG A 70 13.13 -2.78 11.49
N SER A 71 13.58 -3.79 12.25
CA SER A 71 15.00 -4.11 12.39
C SER A 71 15.64 -4.70 11.13
N GLU A 72 14.85 -5.21 10.17
CA GLU A 72 15.34 -5.77 8.91
C GLU A 72 15.67 -4.70 7.84
N PHE A 73 15.31 -3.43 8.07
CA PHE A 73 15.45 -2.33 7.11
C PHE A 73 16.60 -1.36 7.47
N ARG A 74 17.69 -1.88 8.04
CA ARG A 74 18.89 -1.12 8.44
C ARG A 74 19.91 -0.98 7.33
#